data_AF-A0A6A5SY98-F1
#
_entry.id   AF-A0A6A5SY98-F1
#
_cell.length_a   1.000
_cell.length_b   1.000
_cell.length_c   1.000
_cell.angle_alpha   90.00
_cell.angle_beta   90.00
_cell.angle_gamma   90.00
#
_symmetry.space_group_name_H-M   'P 1'
#
loop_
_entity.id
_entity.type
_entity.pdbx_description
1 polymer ?
#
loop_
_entity_poly.entity_id
_entity_poly.type
_entity_poly.pdbx_seq_one_letter_code
_entity_poly.pdbx_strand_id
1 'polypeptide(L)'
;MFEVAWTSSFTLERSRKSFEATGIWPRNSDAVLKRFLPSTLDEDGTPNNSPTPNGTDWRKVRDLIHASVKVGAEKQAQELIQIFHHLQVQNELITQENRGLREAAHIRKKHK
;
A
#
# COMPACT_ATOMS: atom_id res chain seq x y z
N MET A 1 23.64 14.66 -4.13
CA MET A 1 24.34 13.78 -5.10
C MET A 1 23.58 12.48 -5.39
N PHE A 2 23.06 11.77 -4.38
CA PHE A 2 22.32 10.51 -4.59
C PHE A 2 21.10 10.65 -5.52
N GLU A 3 20.25 11.66 -5.32
CA GLU A 3 19.00 11.84 -6.06
C GLU A 3 19.21 12.08 -7.58
N VAL A 4 20.23 12.86 -7.93
CA VAL A 4 20.63 13.10 -9.34
C VAL A 4 21.16 11.83 -9.99
N ALA A 5 22.01 11.07 -9.28
CA ALA A 5 22.51 9.78 -9.76
C ALA A 5 21.38 8.76 -9.91
N TRP A 6 20.44 8.73 -8.95
CA TRP A 6 19.26 7.88 -8.96
C TRP A 6 18.38 8.16 -10.17
N THR A 7 17.91 9.40 -10.35
CA THR A 7 17.06 9.79 -11.48
C THR A 7 17.74 9.56 -12.84
N SER A 8 19.05 9.75 -12.94
CA SER A 8 19.82 9.43 -14.17
C SER A 8 19.93 7.93 -14.47
N SER A 9 19.74 7.07 -13.47
CA SER A 9 19.89 5.62 -13.61
C SER A 9 18.59 4.91 -14.02
N PHE A 10 17.44 5.45 -13.63
CA PHE A 10 16.12 4.92 -13.96
C PHE A 10 15.63 5.40 -15.33
N THR A 11 16.39 5.12 -16.38
CA THR A 11 15.95 5.33 -17.76
C THR A 11 15.19 4.11 -18.27
N LEU A 12 14.23 4.34 -19.18
CA LEU A 12 13.41 3.27 -19.77
C LEU A 12 14.25 2.13 -20.35
N GLU A 13 15.34 2.47 -21.04
CA GLU A 13 16.25 1.50 -21.64
C GLU A 13 16.95 0.63 -20.58
N ARG A 14 17.46 1.24 -19.50
CA ARG A 14 18.13 0.52 -18.41
C ARG A 14 17.15 -0.37 -17.65
N SER A 15 15.93 0.11 -17.42
CA SER A 15 14.86 -0.71 -16.84
C SER A 15 14.52 -1.91 -17.73
N ARG A 16 14.39 -1.73 -19.05
CA ARG A 16 14.12 -2.85 -19.98
C ARG A 16 15.24 -3.90 -19.97
N LYS A 17 16.50 -3.46 -20.01
CA LYS A 17 17.67 -4.35 -19.95
C LYS A 17 17.78 -5.10 -18.63
N SER A 18 17.40 -4.50 -17.51
CA SER A 18 17.46 -5.19 -16.21
C SER A 18 16.43 -6.32 -16.12
N PHE A 19 15.22 -6.16 -16.65
CA PHE A 19 14.22 -7.25 -16.74
C PHE A 19 14.73 -8.43 -17.60
N GLU A 20 15.41 -8.12 -18.70
CA GLU A 20 16.01 -9.15 -19.56
C GLU A 20 17.15 -9.90 -18.85
N ALA A 21 18.08 -9.17 -18.22
CA ALA A 21 19.25 -9.77 -17.57
C ALA A 21 18.91 -10.57 -16.31
N THR A 22 17.88 -10.16 -15.57
CA THR A 22 17.47 -10.82 -14.31
C THR A 22 16.52 -11.99 -14.51
N GLY A 23 15.97 -12.16 -15.72
CA GLY A 23 15.01 -13.23 -16.03
C GLY A 23 13.69 -13.12 -15.26
N ILE A 24 13.39 -11.95 -14.68
CA ILE A 24 12.16 -11.72 -13.91
C ILE A 24 10.96 -11.82 -14.86
N TRP A 25 9.96 -12.62 -14.46
CA TRP A 25 8.73 -12.76 -15.22
C TRP A 25 7.73 -11.65 -14.84
N PRO A 26 7.07 -10.98 -15.81
CA PRO A 26 7.09 -11.24 -17.24
C PRO A 26 8.36 -10.73 -17.92
N ARG A 27 8.94 -11.57 -18.79
CA ARG A 27 10.11 -11.21 -19.62
C ARG A 27 9.84 -9.99 -20.52
N ASN A 28 8.57 -9.71 -20.79
CA ASN A 28 8.16 -8.49 -21.49
C ASN A 28 7.92 -7.35 -20.49
N SER A 29 8.89 -6.44 -20.37
CA SER A 29 8.78 -5.24 -19.54
C SER A 29 7.59 -4.36 -19.92
N ASP A 30 7.21 -4.31 -21.19
CA ASP A 30 6.13 -3.45 -21.68
C ASP A 30 4.77 -3.88 -21.11
N ALA A 31 4.60 -5.18 -20.81
CA ALA A 31 3.39 -5.70 -20.18
C ALA A 31 3.26 -5.22 -18.71
N VAL A 32 4.39 -5.06 -18.03
CA VAL A 32 4.45 -4.51 -16.67
C VAL A 32 4.21 -3.00 -16.73
N LEU A 33 4.91 -2.28 -17.62
CA LEU A 33 4.79 -0.84 -17.76
C LEU A 33 3.37 -0.40 -18.11
N LYS A 34 2.66 -1.13 -19.00
CA LYS A 34 1.26 -0.87 -19.34
C LYS A 34 0.28 -0.97 -18.17
N ARG A 35 0.59 -1.77 -17.14
CA ARG A 35 -0.25 -1.86 -15.93
C ARG A 35 -0.13 -0.62 -15.04
N PHE A 36 1.02 0.05 -15.09
CA PHE A 36 1.32 1.20 -14.24
C PHE A 36 1.18 2.54 -14.96
N LEU A 37 1.17 2.53 -16.29
CA LEU A 37 0.81 3.69 -17.08
C LEU A 37 -0.72 3.88 -17.00
N PRO A 38 -1.21 5.09 -16.68
CA PRO A 38 -2.63 5.38 -16.78
C PRO A 38 -3.06 5.21 -18.23
N SER A 39 -3.87 4.17 -18.49
CA SER A 39 -4.50 3.97 -19.80
C SER A 39 -5.45 5.15 -20.00
N THR A 40 -5.12 6.06 -20.91
CA THR A 40 -5.96 7.22 -21.16
C THR A 40 -7.01 6.88 -22.19
N LEU A 41 -8.24 7.23 -21.80
CA LEU A 41 -9.45 7.47 -22.61
C LEU A 41 -10.14 6.21 -23.14
N ASP A 42 -11.14 5.75 -22.39
CA ASP A 42 -12.53 5.76 -22.86
C ASP A 42 -13.54 5.73 -21.68
N GLU A 43 -14.61 6.47 -21.92
CA GLU A 43 -15.83 6.81 -21.18
C GLU A 43 -16.25 6.11 -19.87
N ASP A 44 -16.78 6.97 -18.99
CA ASP A 44 -17.88 6.76 -18.05
C ASP A 44 -17.85 5.48 -17.21
N GLY A 45 -17.01 5.54 -16.19
CA GLY A 45 -17.11 4.67 -15.04
C GLY A 45 -16.27 5.30 -13.97
N THR A 46 -16.92 5.90 -12.98
CA THR A 46 -16.37 6.33 -11.68
C THR A 46 -14.97 5.78 -11.46
N PRO A 47 -13.93 6.63 -11.29
CA PRO A 47 -12.63 6.11 -10.97
C PRO A 47 -12.79 5.35 -9.66
N ASN A 48 -12.78 4.02 -9.75
CA ASN A 48 -12.45 3.13 -8.65
C ASN A 48 -10.94 3.30 -8.40
N ASN A 49 -10.58 4.54 -8.07
CA ASN A 49 -9.67 4.84 -7.00
C ASN A 49 -10.18 4.02 -5.82
N SER A 50 -9.66 2.80 -5.67
CA SER A 50 -9.52 2.25 -4.34
C SER A 50 -8.05 2.43 -3.93
N PRO A 51 -7.59 3.65 -3.55
CA PRO A 51 -6.93 3.68 -2.26
C PRO A 51 -8.03 3.25 -1.31
N THR A 52 -8.04 2.01 -0.83
CA THR A 52 -8.94 1.68 0.27
C THR A 52 -8.41 2.48 1.45
N PRO A 53 -9.01 3.62 1.85
CA PRO A 53 -8.51 4.44 2.93
C PRO A 53 -9.43 4.10 4.09
N ASN A 54 -9.42 2.85 4.54
CA ASN A 54 -10.29 2.43 5.62
C ASN A 54 -9.47 1.78 6.73
N GLY A 55 -9.18 2.61 7.71
CA GLY A 55 -8.28 2.36 8.82
C GLY A 55 -7.55 3.66 9.07
N THR A 56 -8.24 4.60 9.72
CA THR A 56 -7.76 5.91 10.23
C THR A 56 -6.37 6.24 9.72
N ASP A 57 -6.25 7.03 8.63
CA ASP A 57 -4.96 7.34 7.97
C ASP A 57 -3.85 7.44 9.02
N TRP A 58 -3.04 6.40 9.17
CA TRP A 58 -2.08 6.29 10.27
C TRP A 58 -1.12 7.48 10.27
N ARG A 59 -0.94 8.09 9.08
CA ARG A 59 -0.25 9.36 8.85
C ARG A 59 -0.86 10.51 9.65
N LYS A 60 -2.19 10.68 9.63
CA LYS A 60 -2.90 11.70 10.41
C LYS A 60 -2.72 11.49 11.91
N VAL A 61 -2.78 10.24 12.37
CA VAL A 61 -2.57 9.91 13.79
C VAL A 61 -1.13 10.17 14.20
N ARG A 62 -0.16 9.79 13.35
CA ARG A 62 1.25 10.08 13.53
C ARG A 62 1.51 11.59 13.59
N ASP A 63 0.94 12.36 12.68
CA ASP A 63 1.09 13.81 12.64
C ASP A 63 0.52 14.45 13.92
N LEU A 64 -0.62 13.95 14.41
CA LEU A 64 -1.22 14.38 15.67
C LEU A 64 -0.36 14.01 16.89
N ILE A 65 0.23 12.81 16.92
CA ILE A 65 1.17 12.41 17.97
C ILE A 65 2.38 13.36 17.96
N HIS A 66 2.99 13.61 16.81
CA HIS A 66 4.11 14.54 16.71
C HIS A 66 3.73 15.97 17.13
N ALA A 67 2.55 16.46 16.75
CA ALA A 67 2.08 17.79 17.13
C ALA A 67 1.76 17.92 18.63
N SER A 68 1.40 16.82 19.30
CA SER A 68 1.02 16.82 20.72
C SER A 68 2.19 16.59 21.66
N VAL A 69 3.32 16.09 21.15
CA VAL A 69 4.49 15.73 21.96
C VAL A 69 5.36 16.97 22.21
N LYS A 70 5.78 17.15 23.46
CA LYS A 70 6.71 18.21 23.85
C LYS A 70 8.11 17.94 23.27
N VAL A 71 8.83 19.01 22.95
CA VAL A 71 10.25 18.92 22.53
C VAL A 71 11.05 18.13 23.56
N GLY A 72 11.79 17.11 23.12
CA GLY A 72 12.57 16.19 23.96
C GLY A 72 11.88 14.87 24.33
N ALA A 73 10.64 14.64 23.89
CA ALA A 73 9.91 13.39 24.10
C ALA A 73 9.71 12.56 22.80
N GLU A 74 10.61 12.74 21.83
CA GLU A 74 10.53 12.10 20.50
C GLU A 74 10.60 10.57 20.60
N LYS A 75 11.35 10.04 21.58
CA LYS A 75 11.46 8.59 21.79
C LYS A 75 10.10 7.99 22.19
N GLN A 76 9.41 8.63 23.13
CA GLN A 76 8.09 8.21 23.60
C GLN A 76 7.04 8.37 22.49
N ALA A 77 7.14 9.44 21.68
CA ALA A 77 6.30 9.61 20.50
C ALA A 77 6.46 8.45 19.51
N GLN A 78 7.70 8.05 19.26
CA GLN A 78 8.01 6.96 18.34
C GLN A 78 7.49 5.62 18.85
N GLU A 79 7.62 5.33 20.15
CA GLU A 79 7.03 4.14 20.78
C GLU A 79 5.49 4.14 20.64
N LEU A 80 4.83 5.27 20.89
CA LEU A 80 3.38 5.39 20.73
C LEU A 80 2.94 5.16 19.27
N ILE A 81 3.67 5.71 18.30
CA ILE A 81 3.40 5.50 16.87
C ILE A 81 3.53 4.01 16.52
N GLN A 82 4.56 3.33 17.02
CA GLN A 82 4.76 1.89 16.77
C GLN A 82 3.64 1.05 17.37
N ILE A 83 3.25 1.32 18.62
CA ILE A 83 2.16 0.61 19.30
C ILE A 83 0.84 0.83 18.55
N PHE A 84 0.54 2.08 18.17
CA PHE A 84 -0.66 2.40 17.42
C PHE A 84 -0.72 1.65 16.08
N HIS A 85 0.38 1.68 15.32
CA HIS A 85 0.47 0.96 14.05
C HIS A 85 0.28 -0.54 14.24
N HIS A 86 0.89 -1.12 15.28
CA HIS A 86 0.71 -2.54 15.59
C HIS A 86 -0.76 -2.89 15.88
N LEU A 87 -1.43 -2.11 16.73
CA LEU A 87 -2.85 -2.30 17.08
C LEU A 87 -3.78 -2.12 15.87
N GLN A 88 -3.46 -1.17 14.99
CA GLN A 88 -4.22 -0.96 13.76
C GLN A 88 -4.17 -2.20 12.87
N VAL A 89 -2.97 -2.73 12.62
CA VAL A 89 -2.80 -3.94 11.80
C VAL A 89 -3.50 -5.14 12.44
N GLN A 90 -3.40 -5.32 13.75
CA GLN A 90 -4.10 -6.40 14.45
C GLN A 90 -5.63 -6.29 14.33
N ASN A 91 -6.20 -5.09 14.51
CA ASN A 91 -7.63 -4.87 14.34
C ASN A 91 -8.10 -5.17 12.92
N GLU A 92 -7.31 -4.78 11.92
CA GLU A 92 -7.62 -5.08 10.53
C GLU A 92 -7.64 -6.58 10.29
N LEU A 93 -6.62 -7.32 10.73
CA LEU A 93 -6.57 -8.78 10.62
C LEU A 93 -7.79 -9.45 11.28
N ILE A 94 -8.12 -9.06 12.51
CA ILE A 94 -9.28 -9.59 13.24
C ILE A 94 -10.59 -9.28 12.53
N THR A 95 -10.70 -8.08 11.94
CA THR A 95 -11.89 -7.67 11.19
C THR A 95 -12.06 -8.53 9.93
N GLN A 96 -10.97 -8.77 9.21
CA GLN A 96 -10.95 -9.62 8.03
C GLN A 96 -11.31 -11.08 8.37
N GLU A 97 -10.74 -11.62 9.44
CA GLU A 97 -11.02 -12.97 9.91
C GLU A 97 -12.50 -13.12 10.30
N ASN A 98 -13.03 -12.19 11.11
CA ASN A 98 -14.44 -12.19 11.48
C ASN A 98 -15.36 -12.12 10.27
N ARG A 99 -15.00 -11.31 9.25
CA ARG A 99 -15.76 -11.23 8.01
C ARG A 99 -15.77 -12.59 7.29
N GLY A 100 -14.61 -13.22 7.10
CA GLY A 100 -14.50 -14.52 6.47
C GLY A 100 -15.27 -15.62 7.21
N LEU A 101 -15.20 -15.63 8.54
CA LEU A 101 -15.95 -16.58 9.38
C LEU A 101 -17.47 -16.39 9.23
N ARG A 102 -17.96 -15.14 9.20
CA ARG A 102 -19.38 -14.84 8.98
C ARG A 102 -19.86 -15.26 7.59
N GLU A 103 -19.06 -15.00 6.56
CA GLU A 103 -19.34 -15.44 5.19
C GLU A 103 -19.42 -16.96 5.09
N ALA A 104 -18.43 -17.67 5.66
CA ALA A 104 -18.42 -19.13 5.69
C ALA A 104 -19.64 -19.71 6.42
N ALA A 105 -20.02 -19.13 7.57
CA ALA A 105 -21.20 -19.54 8.32
C ALA A 105 -22.49 -19.34 7.50
N HIS A 106 -22.59 -18.20 6.80
CA HIS A 106 -23.73 -17.88 5.95
C HIS A 106 -23.84 -18.84 4.75
N ILE A 107 -22.72 -19.17 4.11
CA ILE A 107 -22.66 -20.17 3.03
C ILE A 107 -23.13 -21.54 3.53
N ARG A 108 -22.64 -21.99 4.70
CA ARG A 108 -23.06 -23.27 5.30
C ARG A 108 -24.56 -23.30 5.62
N LYS A 109 -25.13 -22.19 6.09
CA LYS A 109 -26.58 -22.09 6.35
C LYS A 109 -27.41 -22.18 5.08
N LYS A 110 -26.94 -21.64 3.96
CA LYS A 110 -27.64 -21.70 2.65
C LYS A 110 -27.62 -23.09 2.00
N HIS A 111 -26.59 -23.90 2.28
CA HIS A 111 -26.45 -25.25 1.73
C HIS A 111 -27.19 -26.32 2.54
N LYS A 112 -27.93 -25.94 3.59
CA LYS A 112 -28.69 -26.82 4.46
C LYS A 112 -30.17 -26.52 4.31
#